data_AF-A0A7S3WYZ6-F1
#
_entry.id   AF-A0A7S3WYZ6-F1
#
_cell.length_a   1.000
_cell.length_b   1.000
_cell.length_c   1.000
_cell.angle_alpha   90.00
_cell.angle_beta   90.00
_cell.angle_gamma   90.00
#
_symmetry.space_group_name_H-M   'P 1'
#
loop_
_entity.id
_entity.type
_entity.pdbx_description
1 polymer ?
#
loop_
_entity_poly.entity_id
_entity_poly.type
_entity_poly.pdbx_seq_one_letter_code
_entity_poly.pdbx_strand_id
1 'polypeptide(L)'
;VECEGDSLLALRNDLGFVSTWVKVIIIISGVFGMCLLGIAAVVLVWNRKSNTVKKAQPLFLCLMLCGLALIFCSGMLSAQDHEGADPDTSVPAGQPGRYPKLDIGCQAQVWLYFLGTSLTYSSLVLKLWRITIVLVNPSLREVKV
;
A
#
# COMPACT_ATOMS: atom_id res chain seq x y z
N VAL A 1 5.04 -16.07 9.65
CA VAL A 1 4.19 -16.31 8.47
C VAL A 1 5.12 -16.85 7.41
N GLU A 2 5.35 -18.16 7.45
CA GLU A 2 5.96 -18.85 6.32
C GLU A 2 4.87 -18.93 5.26
N CYS A 3 5.21 -18.61 4.02
CA CYS A 3 4.31 -18.82 2.91
C CYS A 3 4.40 -20.31 2.57
N GLU A 4 3.87 -21.11 3.49
CA GLU A 4 3.77 -22.56 3.37
C GLU A 4 2.81 -22.82 2.23
N GLY A 5 3.42 -23.05 1.07
CA GLY A 5 2.75 -23.12 -0.22
C GLY A 5 1.62 -24.13 -0.23
N ASP A 6 1.64 -25.15 0.62
CA ASP A 6 0.65 -26.24 0.60
C ASP A 6 -0.76 -25.82 1.04
N SER A 7 -0.90 -24.98 2.07
CA SER A 7 -2.20 -24.48 2.52
C SER A 7 -2.82 -23.48 1.53
N LEU A 8 -1.97 -22.67 0.89
CA LEU A 8 -2.41 -21.76 -0.17
C LEU A 8 -2.59 -22.48 -1.51
N LEU A 9 -1.86 -23.56 -1.80
CA LEU A 9 -2.02 -24.41 -2.98
C LEU A 9 -3.32 -25.19 -2.94
N ALA A 10 -3.74 -25.68 -1.76
CA ALA A 10 -5.06 -26.29 -1.58
C ALA A 10 -6.18 -25.27 -1.86
N LEU A 11 -6.07 -24.05 -1.32
CA LEU A 11 -7.03 -22.98 -1.58
C LEU A 11 -6.95 -22.43 -3.02
N ARG A 12 -5.77 -22.42 -3.64
CA ARG A 12 -5.49 -21.95 -5.02
C ARG A 12 -5.91 -22.95 -6.08
N ASN A 13 -5.89 -24.24 -5.78
CA ASN A 13 -6.43 -25.29 -6.65
C ASN A 13 -7.97 -25.29 -6.63
N ASP A 14 -8.60 -24.91 -5.52
CA ASP A 14 -10.06 -24.67 -5.45
C ASP A 14 -10.46 -23.29 -6.04
N LEU A 15 -9.65 -22.25 -5.85
CA LEU A 15 -9.68 -20.98 -6.58
C LEU A 15 -8.89 -21.11 -7.90
N GLY A 16 -9.19 -22.18 -8.66
CA GLY A 16 -8.73 -22.26 -10.03
C GLY A 16 -9.05 -20.94 -10.72
N PHE A 17 -8.05 -20.34 -11.37
CA PHE A 17 -8.21 -19.14 -12.20
C PHE A 17 -8.18 -17.78 -11.46
N VAL A 18 -7.14 -17.47 -10.68
CA VAL A 18 -6.63 -16.08 -10.75
C VAL A 18 -6.07 -15.91 -12.16
N SER A 19 -6.98 -15.53 -13.07
CA SER A 19 -6.68 -15.40 -14.49
C SER A 19 -5.47 -14.50 -14.68
N THR A 20 -4.62 -14.82 -15.64
CA THR A 20 -3.49 -13.96 -16.06
C THR A 20 -3.94 -12.50 -16.23
N TRP A 21 -5.18 -12.29 -16.68
CA TRP A 21 -5.81 -10.97 -16.80
C TRP A 21 -5.94 -10.23 -15.47
N VAL A 22 -6.28 -10.90 -14.37
CA VAL A 22 -6.38 -10.28 -13.04
C VAL A 22 -5.01 -9.76 -12.59
N LYS A 23 -3.95 -10.54 -12.79
CA LYS A 23 -2.58 -10.12 -12.48
C LYS A 23 -2.16 -8.89 -13.28
N VAL A 24 -2.42 -8.91 -14.59
CA VAL A 24 -2.14 -7.78 -15.49
C VAL A 24 -2.91 -6.53 -15.05
N ILE A 25 -4.19 -6.67 -14.70
CA ILE A 25 -5.01 -5.56 -14.20
C ILE A 25 -4.45 -5.01 -12.88
N ILE A 26 -4.04 -5.86 -11.94
CA ILE A 26 -3.44 -5.43 -10.66
C ILE A 26 -2.14 -4.67 -10.90
N ILE A 27 -1.27 -5.17 -11.78
CA ILE A 27 0.00 -4.50 -12.10
C ILE A 27 -0.25 -3.16 -12.78
N ILE A 28 -1.11 -3.10 -13.80
CA ILE A 28 -1.43 -1.86 -14.52
C ILE A 28 -2.06 -0.83 -13.58
N SER A 29 -3.05 -1.23 -12.78
CA SER A 29 -3.69 -0.33 -11.81
C SER A 29 -2.73 0.13 -10.71
N GLY A 30 -1.82 -0.75 -10.26
CA GLY A 30 -0.76 -0.40 -9.32
C GLY A 30 0.23 0.63 -9.88
N VAL A 31 0.74 0.41 -11.10
CA VAL A 31 1.64 1.36 -11.77
C VAL A 31 0.95 2.69 -12.02
N PHE A 32 -0.29 2.66 -12.51
CA PHE A 32 -1.08 3.87 -12.73
C PHE A 32 -1.32 4.63 -11.41
N GLY A 33 -1.69 3.93 -10.34
CA GLY A 33 -1.85 4.49 -9.00
C GLY A 33 -0.56 5.15 -8.49
N MET A 34 0.58 4.48 -8.62
CA MET A 34 1.88 5.02 -8.23
C MET A 34 2.27 6.27 -9.04
N CYS A 35 1.99 6.30 -10.34
CA CYS A 35 2.19 7.48 -11.17
C CYS A 35 1.34 8.66 -10.69
N LEU A 36 0.06 8.44 -10.39
CA LEU A 36 -0.83 9.47 -9.85
C LEU A 36 -0.36 9.98 -8.49
N LEU A 37 0.10 9.10 -7.61
CA LEU A 37 0.68 9.49 -6.31
C LEU A 37 1.95 10.33 -6.49
N GLY A 38 2.81 9.96 -7.45
CA GLY A 38 4.01 10.72 -7.80
C GLY A 38 3.67 12.13 -8.28
N ILE A 39 2.69 12.25 -9.20
CA ILE A 39 2.20 13.55 -9.66
C ILE A 39 1.62 14.36 -8.50
N ALA A 40 0.81 13.75 -7.64
CA ALA A 40 0.23 14.40 -6.48
C ALA A 40 1.33 14.92 -5.52
N ALA A 41 2.38 14.14 -5.28
CA ALA A 41 3.51 14.54 -4.46
C ALA A 41 4.28 15.72 -5.08
N VAL A 42 4.55 15.69 -6.39
CA VAL A 42 5.21 16.80 -7.12
C VAL A 42 4.36 18.08 -7.04
N VAL A 43 3.05 17.97 -7.29
CA VAL A 43 2.12 19.10 -7.20
C VAL A 43 2.07 19.68 -5.79
N LEU A 44 2.12 18.82 -4.76
CA LEU A 44 2.15 19.23 -3.36
C LEU A 44 3.44 19.99 -3.03
N VAL A 45 4.59 19.50 -3.49
CA VAL A 45 5.89 20.16 -3.28
C VAL A 45 5.97 21.49 -4.03
N TRP A 46 5.49 21.53 -5.28
CA TRP A 46 5.46 22.77 -6.08
C TRP A 46 4.54 23.81 -5.43
N ASN A 47 3.33 23.41 -5.05
CA ASN A 47 2.33 24.31 -4.47
C ASN A 47 2.44 24.49 -2.96
N ARG A 48 3.56 24.10 -2.33
CA ARG A 48 3.77 24.25 -0.88
C ARG A 48 3.60 25.69 -0.36
N LYS A 49 3.79 26.69 -1.24
CA LYS A 49 3.61 28.11 -0.90
C LYS A 49 2.16 28.59 -1.02
N SER A 50 1.30 27.87 -1.74
CA SER A 50 -0.09 28.22 -1.95
C SER A 50 -0.90 28.15 -0.65
N ASN A 51 -1.78 29.13 -0.43
CA ASN A 51 -2.65 29.18 0.73
C ASN A 51 -3.57 27.95 0.85
N THR A 52 -3.95 27.35 -0.27
CA THR A 52 -4.75 26.13 -0.29
C THR A 52 -4.04 24.96 0.39
N VAL A 53 -2.76 24.74 0.06
CA VAL A 53 -1.95 23.64 0.62
C VAL A 53 -1.65 23.90 2.10
N LYS A 54 -1.37 25.14 2.49
CA LYS A 54 -1.17 25.52 3.89
C LYS A 54 -2.40 25.23 4.76
N LYS A 55 -3.60 25.53 4.25
CA LYS A 55 -4.87 25.24 4.95
C LYS A 55 -5.16 23.75 5.07
N ALA A 56 -4.78 22.96 4.06
CA ALA A 56 -5.03 21.52 4.02
C ALA A 56 -4.14 20.68 4.96
N GLN A 57 -3.16 21.31 5.62
CA GLN A 57 -2.15 20.68 6.49
C GLN A 57 -1.28 19.68 5.72
N PRO A 58 -0.18 20.14 5.11
CA PRO A 58 0.60 19.35 4.15
C PRO A 58 1.17 18.05 4.74
N LEU A 59 1.44 18.03 6.05
CA LEU A 59 1.98 16.86 6.74
C LEU A 59 1.02 15.66 6.72
N PHE A 60 -0.28 15.86 6.96
CA PHE A 60 -1.28 14.78 6.89
C PHE A 60 -1.43 14.22 5.48
N LEU A 61 -1.34 15.10 4.48
CA LEU A 61 -1.40 14.71 3.08
C LEU A 61 -0.16 13.89 2.68
N CYS A 62 1.04 14.29 3.12
CA CYS A 62 2.26 13.50 2.90
C CYS A 62 2.20 12.11 3.58
N LEU A 63 1.73 12.03 4.82
CA LEU A 63 1.58 10.75 5.54
C LEU A 63 0.58 9.82 4.83
N MET A 64 -0.52 10.38 4.32
CA MET A 64 -1.50 9.64 3.54
C MET A 64 -0.92 9.13 2.23
N LEU A 65 -0.19 9.99 1.49
CA LEU A 65 0.47 9.59 0.24
C LEU A 65 1.51 8.48 0.47
N CYS A 66 2.30 8.57 1.55
CA CYS A 66 3.22 7.49 1.93
C CYS A 66 2.49 6.19 2.26
N GLY A 67 1.41 6.25 3.05
CA GLY A 67 0.61 5.08 3.39
C GLY A 67 0.02 4.40 2.15
N LEU A 68 -0.53 5.19 1.22
CA LEU A 68 -1.06 4.68 -0.06
C LEU A 68 0.05 4.06 -0.92
N ALA A 69 1.23 4.67 -0.99
CA ALA A 69 2.36 4.11 -1.75
C ALA A 69 2.76 2.72 -1.22
N LEU A 70 2.80 2.53 0.11
CA LEU A 70 3.08 1.22 0.71
C LEU A 70 2.00 0.18 0.37
N ILE A 71 0.73 0.57 0.36
CA ILE A 71 -0.38 -0.32 -0.05
C ILE A 71 -0.24 -0.73 -1.52
N PHE A 72 0.09 0.20 -2.42
CA PHE A 72 0.32 -0.13 -3.83
C PHE A 72 1.53 -1.06 -4.01
N CYS A 73 2.65 -0.81 -3.30
CA CYS A 73 3.79 -1.72 -3.31
C CYS A 73 3.42 -3.13 -2.85
N SER A 74 2.61 -3.24 -1.79
CA SER A 74 2.07 -4.52 -1.33
C SER A 74 1.23 -5.21 -2.40
N GLY A 75 0.37 -4.47 -3.11
CA GLY A 75 -0.44 -5.00 -4.21
C GLY A 75 0.42 -5.55 -5.35
N MET A 76 1.49 -4.85 -5.71
CA MET A 76 2.41 -5.31 -6.77
C MET A 76 3.18 -6.57 -6.37
N LEU A 77 3.56 -6.72 -5.10
CA LEU A 77 4.18 -7.95 -4.61
C LEU A 77 3.23 -9.15 -4.69
N SER A 78 1.93 -8.95 -4.44
CA SER A 78 0.93 -10.01 -4.54
C SER A 78 0.71 -10.56 -5.95
N ALA A 79 1.15 -9.81 -6.98
CA ALA A 79 1.07 -10.24 -8.37
C ALA A 79 2.27 -11.10 -8.81
N GLN A 80 3.29 -11.26 -7.97
CA GLN A 80 4.44 -12.11 -8.27
C GLN A 80 4.09 -13.58 -8.15
N ASP A 81 4.60 -14.37 -9.10
CA ASP A 81 4.31 -15.79 -9.20
C ASP A 81 5.56 -16.62 -9.45
N HIS A 82 5.44 -17.92 -9.21
CA HIS A 82 6.54 -18.89 -9.33
C HIS A 82 7.09 -18.94 -10.77
N GLU A 83 6.28 -18.62 -11.79
CA GLU A 83 6.69 -18.59 -13.19
C GLU A 83 7.73 -17.49 -13.50
N GLY A 84 7.79 -16.43 -12.69
CA GLY A 84 8.71 -15.31 -12.87
C GLY A 84 9.93 -15.35 -11.94
N ALA A 85 10.05 -16.36 -11.09
CA ALA A 85 11.10 -16.46 -10.08
C ALA A 85 12.09 -17.58 -10.42
N ASP A 86 13.39 -17.26 -10.45
CA ASP A 86 14.45 -18.25 -10.67
C ASP A 86 14.46 -19.27 -9.51
N PRO A 87 14.23 -20.56 -9.77
CA PRO A 87 14.29 -21.58 -8.73
C PRO A 87 15.75 -21.83 -8.33
N ASP A 88 15.97 -22.02 -7.04
CA ASP A 88 17.22 -22.59 -6.57
C ASP A 88 17.26 -24.08 -6.92
N THR A 89 18.13 -24.42 -7.86
CA THR A 89 18.29 -25.80 -8.35
C THR A 89 18.95 -26.74 -7.33
N SER A 90 19.54 -26.18 -6.26
CA SER A 90 20.08 -26.97 -5.16
C SER A 90 18.99 -27.55 -4.23
N VAL A 91 17.77 -27.02 -4.30
CA VAL A 91 16.64 -27.42 -3.45
C VAL A 91 15.64 -28.28 -4.24
N PRO A 92 15.25 -29.46 -3.72
CA PRO A 92 14.25 -30.33 -4.35
C PRO A 92 12.92 -29.63 -4.64
N ALA A 93 12.19 -30.10 -5.65
CA ALA A 93 10.88 -29.56 -5.98
C ALA A 93 9.91 -29.77 -4.82
N GLY A 94 9.17 -28.73 -4.43
CA GLY A 94 8.22 -28.76 -3.32
C GLY A 94 8.83 -28.54 -1.93
N GLN A 95 10.15 -28.28 -1.81
CA GLN A 95 10.73 -27.91 -0.52
C GLN A 95 10.73 -26.39 -0.28
N PRO A 96 10.56 -25.95 0.99
CA PRO A 96 10.67 -24.55 1.38
C PRO A 96 12.08 -24.03 1.03
N GLY A 97 12.17 -22.78 0.60
CA GLY A 97 13.43 -22.16 0.18
C GLY A 97 13.81 -22.38 -1.29
N ARG A 98 13.00 -23.11 -2.08
CA ARG A 98 13.21 -23.21 -3.54
C ARG A 98 13.07 -21.86 -4.25
N TYR A 99 12.26 -20.95 -3.72
CA TYR A 99 12.02 -19.61 -4.28
C TYR A 99 12.29 -18.52 -3.24
N PRO A 100 13.55 -18.29 -2.84
CA PRO A 100 13.88 -17.43 -1.70
C PRO A 100 13.43 -15.98 -1.89
N LYS A 101 13.44 -15.48 -3.14
CA LYS A 101 12.95 -14.12 -3.46
C LYS A 101 11.43 -13.99 -3.26
N LEU A 102 10.68 -15.05 -3.59
CA LEU A 102 9.23 -15.05 -3.47
C LEU A 102 8.81 -15.12 -1.99
N ASP A 103 9.52 -15.91 -1.20
CA ASP A 103 9.29 -16.03 0.25
C ASP A 103 9.49 -14.68 0.96
N ILE A 104 10.57 -13.96 0.61
CA ILE A 104 10.83 -12.60 1.13
C ILE A 104 9.72 -11.63 0.69
N GLY A 105 9.32 -11.66 -0.58
CA GLY A 105 8.26 -10.81 -1.11
C GLY A 105 6.92 -11.03 -0.41
N CYS A 106 6.59 -12.29 -0.13
CA CYS A 106 5.36 -12.68 0.54
C CYS A 106 5.31 -12.19 2.00
N GLN A 107 6.43 -12.26 2.73
CA GLN A 107 6.50 -11.65 4.07
C GLN A 107 6.44 -10.13 4.02
N ALA A 108 7.15 -9.50 3.07
CA ALA A 108 7.15 -8.06 2.91
C ALA A 108 5.76 -7.51 2.58
N GLN A 109 4.95 -8.25 1.81
CA GLN A 109 3.58 -7.88 1.48
C GLN A 109 2.73 -7.64 2.73
N VAL A 110 2.71 -8.58 3.68
CA VAL A 110 1.90 -8.46 4.90
C VAL A 110 2.30 -7.22 5.71
N TRP A 111 3.61 -6.99 5.86
CA TRP A 111 4.13 -5.84 6.57
C TRP A 111 3.80 -4.51 5.89
N LEU A 112 4.00 -4.43 4.57
CA LEU A 112 3.71 -3.23 3.78
C LEU A 112 2.22 -2.88 3.80
N TYR A 113 1.35 -3.89 3.69
CA TYR A 113 -0.09 -3.70 3.79
C TYR A 113 -0.50 -3.16 5.17
N PHE A 114 0.01 -3.78 6.24
CA PHE A 114 -0.31 -3.38 7.60
C PHE A 114 0.17 -1.95 7.91
N LEU A 115 1.42 -1.63 7.57
CA LEU A 115 1.99 -0.30 7.78
C LEU A 115 1.28 0.77 6.93
N GLY A 116 1.05 0.47 5.65
CA GLY A 116 0.38 1.39 4.72
C GLY A 116 -1.05 1.71 5.15
N THR A 117 -1.81 0.68 5.56
CA THR A 117 -3.18 0.84 6.06
C THR A 117 -3.21 1.60 7.38
N SER A 118 -2.33 1.25 8.32
CA SER A 118 -2.23 1.91 9.62
C SER A 118 -1.89 3.40 9.48
N LEU A 119 -0.92 3.75 8.63
CA LEU A 119 -0.55 5.14 8.37
C LEU A 119 -1.69 5.94 7.73
N THR A 120 -2.34 5.34 6.72
CA THR A 120 -3.44 5.99 5.99
C THR A 120 -4.63 6.23 6.91
N TYR A 121 -5.06 5.20 7.64
CA TYR A 121 -6.20 5.27 8.54
C TYR A 121 -5.94 6.22 9.72
N SER A 122 -4.76 6.14 10.35
CA SER A 122 -4.39 7.03 11.45
C SER A 122 -4.37 8.50 11.02
N SER A 123 -3.83 8.78 9.82
CA SER A 123 -3.83 10.15 9.27
C SER A 123 -5.26 10.69 9.09
N LEU A 124 -6.17 9.88 8.55
CA LEU A 124 -7.57 10.25 8.35
C LEU A 124 -8.31 10.45 9.68
N VAL A 125 -8.17 9.51 10.62
CA VAL A 125 -8.83 9.59 11.93
C VAL A 125 -8.37 10.81 12.70
N LEU A 126 -7.05 11.08 12.75
CA LEU A 126 -6.53 12.26 13.44
C LEU A 126 -7.03 13.57 12.80
N LYS A 127 -7.14 13.60 11.47
CA LYS A 127 -7.67 14.77 10.76
C LYS A 127 -9.15 14.99 11.07
N LEU A 128 -9.97 13.93 11.03
CA LEU A 128 -11.39 13.99 11.37
C LEU A 128 -11.58 14.38 12.83
N TRP A 129 -10.83 13.76 13.75
CA TRP A 129 -10.85 14.06 15.17
C TRP A 129 -10.57 15.54 15.45
N ARG A 130 -9.54 16.11 14.80
CA ARG A 130 -9.22 17.53 14.90
C ARG A 130 -10.37 18.42 14.43
N ILE A 131 -11.01 18.06 13.32
CA ILE A 131 -12.16 18.81 12.79
C ILE A 131 -13.33 18.75 13.77
N THR A 132 -13.62 17.56 14.33
CA THR A 132 -14.68 17.39 15.32
C THR A 132 -14.44 18.23 16.57
N ILE A 133 -13.21 18.25 17.12
CA ILE A 133 -12.88 19.10 18.27
C ILE A 133 -13.11 20.58 17.98
N VAL A 134 -12.74 21.05 16.79
CA VAL A 134 -12.91 22.45 16.39
C VAL A 134 -14.38 22.81 16.21
N LEU A 135 -15.20 21.88 15.71
CA LEU A 135 -16.64 22.09 15.52
C LEU A 135 -17.42 22.03 16.83
N VAL A 136 -17.03 21.16 17.76
CA VAL A 136 -17.70 20.97 19.06
C VAL A 136 -17.37 22.08 20.05
N ASN A 137 -16.18 22.69 19.97
CA ASN A 137 -15.77 23.77 20.87
C ASN A 137 -15.95 25.14 20.21
N PRO A 138 -17.05 25.87 20.48
CA PRO A 138 -17.28 27.19 19.88
C PRO A 138 -16.20 28.22 20.25
N SER A 139 -15.51 28.06 21.38
CA SER A 139 -14.37 28.90 21.79
C SER A 139 -13.17 28.83 20.84
N LEU A 140 -13.00 27.73 20.09
CA LEU A 140 -11.93 27.57 19.09
C LEU A 140 -12.35 28.04 17.69
N ARG A 141 -13.62 28.37 17.48
CA ARG A 141 -14.17 28.80 16.19
C ARG A 141 -13.86 30.27 15.87
N GLU A 142 -13.58 31.08 16.88
CA GLU A 142 -13.36 32.53 16.76
C GLU A 142 -11.88 32.96 16.82
N VAL A 143 -10.95 32.16 16.31
CA VAL A 143 -9.62 32.73 15.99
C VAL A 143 -9.79 33.57 14.72
N LYS A 144 -10.17 34.84 14.89
CA LYS A 144 -10.05 35.89 13.88
C LYS A 144 -8.58 35.92 13.42
N VAL A 145 -8.34 35.43 12.21
CA VAL A 145 -7.08 35.66 11.48
C VAL A 145 -7.20 36.99 10.76
#